data_AF-A0AAI9WBU7-F1
#
_entry.id   AF-A0AAI9WBU7-F1
#
_cell.length_a   1.000
_cell.length_b   1.000
_cell.length_c   1.000
_cell.angle_alpha   90.00
_cell.angle_beta   90.00
_cell.angle_gamma   90.00
#
_symmetry.space_group_name_H-M   'P 1'
#
loop_
_entity.id
_entity.type
_entity.pdbx_description
1 polymer ?
#
loop_
_entity_poly.entity_id
_entity_poly.type
_entity_poly.pdbx_seq_one_letter_code
_entity_poly.pdbx_strand_id
1 'polypeptide(L)'
;MKSSQKLTKEQLEPYFLEWLRITTELANLHEQRSKQTKVTIQEGLELYQRLLSHCRDALQDDGFEPLNGLERLNFIKTSSRTYAAYRQLDELFTELKKILARKRIELKRLND
;
A
#
# COMPACT_ATOMS: atom_id res chain seq x y z
N MET A 1 -14.79 -4.54 -21.09
CA MET A 1 -14.11 -3.23 -20.92
C MET A 1 -14.55 -2.51 -19.64
N LYS A 2 -14.36 -3.11 -18.43
CA LYS A 2 -14.77 -2.49 -17.14
C LYS A 2 -13.60 -2.21 -16.17
N SER A 3 -12.42 -2.79 -16.42
CA SER A 3 -11.25 -2.74 -15.53
C SER A 3 -10.64 -1.34 -15.41
N SER A 4 -10.62 -0.55 -16.48
CA SER A 4 -10.01 0.79 -16.50
C SER A 4 -10.73 1.82 -15.59
N GLN A 5 -11.99 1.59 -15.23
CA GLN A 5 -12.77 2.52 -14.40
C GLN A 5 -12.49 2.37 -12.90
N LYS A 6 -11.79 1.31 -12.47
CA LYS A 6 -11.50 1.03 -11.05
C LYS A 6 -10.07 1.40 -10.62
N LEU A 7 -9.18 1.73 -11.55
CA LEU A 7 -7.80 2.17 -11.28
C LEU A 7 -7.60 3.68 -11.54
N THR A 8 -8.65 4.47 -11.38
CA THR A 8 -8.56 5.93 -11.58
C THR A 8 -7.67 6.57 -10.52
N LYS A 9 -7.19 7.79 -10.81
CA LYS A 9 -6.44 8.55 -9.81
C LYS A 9 -7.31 8.80 -8.58
N GLU A 10 -8.55 9.20 -8.79
CA GLU A 10 -9.47 9.55 -7.71
C GLU A 10 -9.79 8.38 -6.78
N GLN A 11 -9.83 7.14 -7.28
CA GLN A 11 -10.05 5.96 -6.43
C GLN A 11 -8.84 5.55 -5.62
N LEU A 12 -7.63 5.80 -6.15
CA LEU A 12 -6.39 5.38 -5.50
C LEU A 12 -5.83 6.44 -4.55
N GLU A 13 -6.04 7.73 -4.84
CA GLU A 13 -5.52 8.86 -4.08
C GLU A 13 -5.90 8.83 -2.58
N PRO A 14 -7.13 8.47 -2.18
CA PRO A 14 -7.50 8.36 -0.76
C PRO A 14 -6.59 7.42 0.03
N TYR A 15 -6.19 6.27 -0.55
CA TYR A 15 -5.30 5.33 0.12
C TYR A 15 -3.90 5.91 0.34
N PHE A 16 -3.39 6.69 -0.63
CA PHE A 16 -2.06 7.28 -0.51
C PHE A 16 -2.04 8.52 0.39
N LEU A 17 -3.13 9.27 0.46
CA LEU A 17 -3.29 10.37 1.42
C LEU A 17 -3.38 9.83 2.85
N GLU A 18 -4.14 8.75 3.06
CA GLU A 18 -4.22 8.08 4.35
C GLU A 18 -2.86 7.51 4.75
N TRP A 19 -2.13 6.89 3.81
CA TRP A 19 -0.76 6.43 4.07
C TRP A 19 0.18 7.57 4.45
N LEU A 20 0.05 8.73 3.78
CA LEU A 20 0.84 9.92 4.11
C LEU A 20 0.58 10.40 5.55
N ARG A 21 -0.67 10.38 6.00
CA ARG A 21 -1.02 10.70 7.39
C ARG A 21 -0.37 9.70 8.36
N ILE A 22 -0.53 8.41 8.10
CA ILE A 22 0.00 7.32 8.94
C ILE A 22 1.54 7.36 9.01
N THR A 23 2.24 7.59 7.90
CA THR A 23 3.71 7.64 7.89
C THR A 23 4.25 8.84 8.65
N THR A 24 3.57 10.01 8.58
CA THR A 24 3.91 11.17 9.40
C THR A 24 3.73 10.88 10.89
N GLU A 25 2.67 10.17 11.27
CA GLU A 25 2.46 9.74 12.65
C GLU A 25 3.54 8.73 13.10
N LEU A 26 3.85 7.72 12.27
CA LEU A 26 4.86 6.71 12.58
C LEU A 26 6.25 7.27 12.77
N ALA A 27 6.64 8.29 11.98
CA ALA A 27 7.92 8.97 12.14
C ALA A 27 8.04 9.55 13.58
N ASN A 28 7.02 10.29 14.02
CA ASN A 28 6.99 10.87 15.37
C ASN A 28 6.97 9.79 16.47
N LEU A 29 6.16 8.75 16.29
CA LEU A 29 6.04 7.67 17.30
C LEU A 29 7.33 6.87 17.46
N HIS A 30 8.11 6.68 16.39
CA HIS A 30 9.41 6.03 16.45
C HIS A 30 10.45 6.87 17.19
N GLU A 31 10.47 8.19 16.98
CA GLU A 31 11.32 9.10 17.76
C GLU A 31 11.00 9.02 19.26
N GLN A 32 9.71 8.91 19.60
CA GLN A 32 9.23 8.81 20.98
C GLN A 32 9.32 7.40 21.58
N ARG A 33 9.74 6.39 20.80
CA ARG A 33 9.73 4.96 21.19
C ARG A 33 8.38 4.52 21.80
N SER A 34 7.29 5.06 21.26
CA SER A 34 5.95 4.88 21.80
C SER A 34 5.43 3.46 21.57
N LYS A 35 4.68 2.93 22.55
CA LYS A 35 3.96 1.65 22.36
C LYS A 35 2.88 1.74 21.29
N GLN A 36 2.45 2.96 20.95
CA GLN A 36 1.45 3.23 19.90
C GLN A 36 1.95 2.87 18.50
N THR A 37 3.28 2.83 18.28
CA THR A 37 3.87 2.42 16.98
C THR A 37 3.28 1.11 16.45
N LYS A 38 3.04 0.13 17.33
CA LYS A 38 2.43 -1.14 16.93
C LYS A 38 1.03 -0.97 16.32
N VAL A 39 0.23 -0.13 16.96
CA VAL A 39 -1.16 0.11 16.57
C VAL A 39 -1.18 0.85 15.24
N THR A 40 -0.37 1.90 15.11
CA THR A 40 -0.29 2.70 13.88
C THR A 40 0.31 1.90 12.70
N ILE A 41 1.27 0.98 12.93
CA ILE A 41 1.75 0.05 11.88
C ILE A 41 0.63 -0.90 11.46
N GLN A 42 -0.16 -1.41 12.41
CA GLN A 42 -1.28 -2.30 12.09
C GLN A 42 -2.33 -1.59 11.23
N GLU A 43 -2.65 -0.34 11.54
CA GLU A 43 -3.55 0.50 10.74
C GLU A 43 -3.04 0.68 9.31
N GLY A 44 -1.74 0.98 9.15
CA GLY A 44 -1.12 1.08 7.84
C GLY A 44 -1.16 -0.23 7.05
N LEU A 45 -1.02 -1.36 7.74
CA LEU A 45 -1.09 -2.69 7.14
C LEU A 45 -2.50 -3.03 6.66
N GLU A 46 -3.53 -2.68 7.44
CA GLU A 46 -4.94 -2.82 7.06
C GLU A 46 -5.29 -1.92 5.87
N LEU A 47 -4.79 -0.68 5.86
CA LEU A 47 -4.90 0.22 4.71
C LEU A 47 -4.28 -0.40 3.46
N TYR A 48 -3.07 -0.95 3.58
CA TYR A 48 -2.36 -1.57 2.48
C TYR A 48 -3.12 -2.78 1.92
N GLN A 49 -3.65 -3.64 2.78
CA GLN A 49 -4.44 -4.80 2.35
C GLN A 49 -5.72 -4.40 1.62
N ARG A 50 -6.40 -3.33 2.06
CA ARG A 50 -7.57 -2.78 1.36
C ARG A 50 -7.19 -2.25 -0.02
N LEU A 51 -6.10 -1.49 -0.11
CA LEU A 51 -5.57 -1.00 -1.39
C LEU A 51 -5.24 -2.17 -2.34
N LEU A 52 -4.55 -3.20 -1.84
CA LEU A 52 -4.17 -4.36 -2.65
C LEU A 52 -5.40 -5.13 -3.14
N SER A 53 -6.40 -5.33 -2.28
CA SER A 53 -7.66 -5.99 -2.65
C SER A 53 -8.42 -5.19 -3.71
N HIS A 54 -8.48 -3.87 -3.57
CA HIS A 54 -9.04 -2.97 -4.58
C HIS A 54 -8.32 -3.11 -5.92
N CYS A 55 -6.99 -3.20 -5.91
CA CYS A 55 -6.21 -3.38 -7.15
C CYS A 55 -6.48 -4.73 -7.81
N ARG A 56 -6.57 -5.81 -7.04
CA ARG A 56 -6.88 -7.17 -7.53
C ARG A 56 -8.24 -7.21 -8.21
N ASP A 57 -9.27 -6.68 -7.55
CA ASP A 57 -10.61 -6.58 -8.12
C ASP A 57 -10.64 -5.71 -9.39
N ALA A 58 -9.92 -4.59 -9.38
CA ALA A 58 -9.86 -3.70 -10.53
C ALA A 58 -9.15 -4.31 -11.74
N LEU A 59 -8.08 -5.09 -11.51
CA LEU A 59 -7.31 -5.78 -12.52
C LEU A 59 -7.92 -7.12 -12.94
N GLN A 60 -8.87 -7.65 -12.15
CA GLN A 60 -9.35 -9.03 -12.24
C GLN A 60 -8.18 -10.04 -12.15
N ASP A 61 -7.25 -9.77 -11.24
CA ASP A 61 -6.02 -10.53 -11.03
C ASP A 61 -5.80 -10.75 -9.53
N ASP A 62 -6.23 -11.90 -9.01
CA ASP A 62 -6.08 -12.25 -7.59
C ASP A 62 -4.61 -12.46 -7.18
N GLY A 63 -3.74 -12.76 -8.15
CA GLY A 63 -2.30 -12.95 -7.94
C GLY A 63 -1.52 -11.64 -7.91
N PHE A 64 -2.17 -10.50 -8.15
CA PHE A 64 -1.49 -9.22 -8.16
C PHE A 64 -0.92 -8.88 -6.78
N GLU A 65 0.40 -8.75 -6.71
CA GLU A 65 1.16 -8.27 -5.56
C GLU A 65 2.50 -7.64 -6.00
N PRO A 66 3.10 -6.75 -5.19
CA PRO A 66 4.48 -6.33 -5.41
C PRO A 66 5.46 -7.48 -5.13
N LEU A 67 6.74 -7.23 -5.44
CA LEU A 67 7.80 -8.20 -5.24
C LEU A 67 7.87 -8.67 -3.78
N ASN A 68 7.78 -9.99 -3.59
CA ASN A 68 7.78 -10.68 -2.31
C ASN A 68 6.73 -10.12 -1.32
N GLY A 69 5.58 -9.68 -1.85
CA GLY A 69 4.53 -9.01 -1.10
C GLY A 69 4.07 -9.80 0.12
N LEU A 70 3.74 -11.07 -0.06
CA LEU A 70 3.32 -11.96 1.04
C LEU A 70 4.37 -12.07 2.17
N GLU A 71 5.62 -12.32 1.83
CA GLU A 71 6.71 -12.48 2.81
C GLU A 71 6.92 -11.19 3.61
N ARG A 72 6.93 -10.05 2.92
CA ARG A 72 7.09 -8.73 3.54
C ARG A 72 5.91 -8.38 4.43
N LEU A 73 4.69 -8.68 4.00
CA LEU A 73 3.50 -8.49 4.84
C LEU A 73 3.55 -9.36 6.10
N ASN A 74 4.00 -10.61 6.00
CA ASN A 74 4.18 -11.47 7.15
C ASN A 74 5.27 -10.94 8.10
N PHE A 75 6.39 -10.44 7.57
CA PHE A 75 7.42 -9.79 8.35
C PHE A 75 6.91 -8.55 9.11
N ILE A 76 6.13 -7.68 8.46
CA ILE A 76 5.58 -6.47 9.08
C ILE A 76 4.61 -6.84 10.21
N LYS A 77 3.75 -7.85 10.01
CA LYS A 77 2.82 -8.35 11.04
C LYS A 77 3.57 -8.81 12.30
N THR A 78 4.62 -9.63 12.11
CA THR A 78 5.39 -10.20 13.23
C THR A 78 6.32 -9.19 13.89
N SER A 79 6.79 -8.19 13.15
CA SER A 79 7.80 -7.21 13.60
C SER A 79 7.24 -5.79 13.77
N SER A 80 5.92 -5.65 13.98
CA SER A 80 5.14 -4.40 13.97
C SER A 80 5.54 -3.31 14.98
N ARG A 81 6.58 -3.51 15.79
CA ARG A 81 7.14 -2.46 16.68
C ARG A 81 8.45 -1.86 16.15
N THR A 82 9.00 -2.45 15.10
CA THR A 82 10.35 -2.13 14.63
C THR A 82 10.31 -1.07 13.54
N TYR A 83 11.35 -0.25 13.48
CA TYR A 83 11.54 0.68 12.36
C TYR A 83 11.63 -0.06 11.02
N ALA A 84 12.19 -1.28 11.02
CA ALA A 84 12.26 -2.12 9.83
C ALA A 84 10.86 -2.47 9.28
N ALA A 85 9.89 -2.79 10.14
CA ALA A 85 8.52 -3.05 9.70
C ALA A 85 7.86 -1.80 9.08
N TYR A 86 8.08 -0.62 9.67
CA TYR A 86 7.65 0.65 9.07
C TYR A 86 8.27 0.85 7.68
N ARG A 87 9.60 0.71 7.55
CA ARG A 87 10.31 0.88 6.27
C ARG A 87 9.81 -0.09 5.20
N GLN A 88 9.62 -1.36 5.57
CA GLN A 88 9.09 -2.36 4.65
C GLN A 88 7.68 -2.01 4.15
N LEU A 89 6.82 -1.48 5.02
CA LEU A 89 5.48 -1.03 4.64
C LEU A 89 5.54 0.18 3.69
N ASP A 90 6.39 1.17 3.98
CA ASP A 90 6.60 2.34 3.12
C ASP A 90 7.11 1.98 1.72
N GLU A 91 8.04 1.03 1.66
CA GLU A 91 8.54 0.49 0.40
C GLU A 91 7.43 -0.24 -0.39
N LEU A 92 6.59 -1.03 0.27
CA LEU A 92 5.43 -1.68 -0.36
C LEU A 92 4.45 -0.68 -0.97
N PHE A 93 4.13 0.42 -0.26
CA PHE A 93 3.28 1.50 -0.81
C PHE A 93 3.95 2.19 -2.00
N THR A 94 5.25 2.47 -1.91
CA THR A 94 6.02 3.14 -2.98
C THR A 94 6.10 2.29 -4.23
N GLU A 95 6.40 0.99 -4.09
CA GLU A 95 6.43 0.04 -5.19
C GLU A 95 5.06 -0.08 -5.85
N LEU A 96 4.01 -0.28 -5.04
CA LEU A 96 2.66 -0.40 -5.55
C LEU A 96 2.23 0.86 -6.31
N LYS A 97 2.52 2.06 -5.79
CA LYS A 97 2.24 3.33 -6.49
C LYS A 97 2.89 3.39 -7.88
N LYS A 98 4.14 2.93 -8.00
CA LYS A 98 4.87 2.88 -9.28
C LYS A 98 4.25 1.86 -10.24
N ILE A 99 3.91 0.67 -9.75
CA ILE A 99 3.25 -0.37 -10.56
C ILE A 99 1.91 0.14 -11.09
N LEU A 100 1.08 0.75 -10.23
CA LEU A 100 -0.22 1.28 -10.62
C LEU A 100 -0.10 2.43 -11.63
N ALA A 101 0.89 3.31 -11.47
CA ALA A 101 1.16 4.37 -12.45
C ALA A 101 1.47 3.79 -13.85
N ARG A 102 2.29 2.74 -13.93
CA ARG A 102 2.59 2.04 -15.18
C ARG A 102 1.34 1.39 -15.77
N LYS A 103 0.60 0.60 -14.96
CA LYS A 103 -0.64 -0.07 -15.38
C LYS A 103 -1.68 0.90 -15.94
N ARG A 104 -1.82 2.07 -15.33
CA ARG A 104 -2.75 3.11 -15.82
C ARG A 104 -2.36 3.66 -17.19
N ILE A 105 -1.07 3.83 -17.46
CA ILE A 105 -0.59 4.25 -18.78
C ILE A 105 -0.85 3.15 -19.82
N GLU A 106 -0.59 1.90 -19.48
CA GLU A 106 -0.85 0.75 -20.36
C GLU A 106 -2.35 0.63 -20.70
N LEU A 107 -3.22 0.72 -19.70
CA LEU A 107 -4.68 0.69 -19.89
C LEU A 107 -5.20 1.86 -20.71
N LYS A 108 -4.58 3.05 -20.61
CA LYS A 108 -4.94 4.19 -21.45
C LYS A 108 -4.58 3.92 -22.91
N ARG A 109 -3.38 3.37 -23.18
CA ARG A 109 -2.93 3.03 -24.54
C ARG A 109 -3.73 1.91 -25.21
N LEU A 110 -4.28 0.97 -24.43
CA LEU A 110 -5.12 -0.12 -24.94
C LEU A 110 -6.54 0.34 -25.32
N ASN A 111 -6.97 1.50 -24.82
CA ASN A 111 -8.30 2.06 -25.04
C ASN A 111 -8.32 3.21 -26.06
N ASP A 112 -7.15 3.64 -26.53
CA ASP A 112 -6.92 4.60 -27.63
C ASP A 112 -6.74 3.83 -28.95
#